data_AF-A0A946UUD2-F1
#
_entry.id   AF-A0A946UUD2-F1
#
_cell.length_a   1.000
_cell.length_b   1.000
_cell.length_c   1.000
_cell.angle_alpha   90.00
_cell.angle_beta   90.00
_cell.angle_gamma   90.00
#
_symmetry.space_group_name_H-M   'P 1'
#
loop_
_entity.id
_entity.type
_entity.pdbx_description
1 polymer ?
#
loop_
_entity_poly.entity_id
_entity_poly.type
_entity_poly.pdbx_seq_one_letter_code
_entity_poly.pdbx_strand_id
1 'polypeptide(L)' 'MGDLLQILQKALPPDQAGAIAAANIREGGELVVLASSPAWAARLRFETEPLIDAARAHGNDVTSCTVRVLRD' A
#
# COMPACT_ATOMS: atom_id res chain seq x y z
N MET A 1 -5.36 6.68 13.28
CA MET A 1 -4.07 6.63 12.53
C MET A 1 -3.65 5.18 12.25
N GLY A 2 -4.59 4.31 11.85
CA GLY A 2 -4.33 2.88 11.59
C GLY A 2 -5.24 2.28 10.50
N ASP A 3 -6.22 3.04 10.00
CA ASP A 3 -7.23 2.53 9.08
C ASP A 3 -6.66 2.22 7.70
N LEU A 4 -5.84 3.11 7.13
CA LEU A 4 -5.30 2.92 5.78
C LEU A 4 -4.44 1.65 5.68
N LEU A 5 -3.50 1.46 6.60
CA LEU A 5 -2.66 0.26 6.63
C LEU A 5 -3.53 -1.00 6.71
N GLN A 6 -4.50 -1.04 7.62
CA GLN A 6 -5.37 -2.20 7.79
C GLN A 6 -6.25 -2.46 6.56
N ILE A 7 -6.76 -1.42 5.90
CA ILE A 7 -7.53 -1.52 4.66
C ILE A 7 -6.68 -2.16 3.56
N LEU A 8 -5.46 -1.66 3.36
CA LEU A 8 -4.55 -2.16 2.34
C LEU A 8 -4.11 -3.61 2.61
N GLN A 9 -3.84 -3.95 3.87
CA GLN A 9 -3.51 -5.32 4.26
C GLN A 9 -4.66 -6.31 4.00
N LYS A 10 -5.92 -5.87 4.15
CA LYS A 10 -7.11 -6.68 3.85
C LYS A 10 -7.38 -6.83 2.35
N ALA A 11 -6.90 -5.89 1.53
CA ALA A 11 -7.01 -5.95 0.08
C ALA A 11 -5.99 -6.91 -0.56
N LEU A 12 -4.96 -7.29 0.19
CA LEU A 12 -3.92 -8.20 -0.26
C LEU A 12 -4.21 -9.66 0.07
N PRO A 13 -3.61 -10.62 -0.67
CA PRO A 13 -3.57 -12.01 -0.25
C PRO A 13 -2.97 -12.15 1.16
N PRO A 14 -3.41 -13.15 1.96
CA PRO A 14 -2.99 -13.31 3.36
C PRO A 14 -1.46 -13.42 3.53
N ASP A 15 -0.77 -14.09 2.60
CA ASP A 15 0.69 -14.20 2.59
C ASP A 15 1.41 -12.87 2.34
N GLN A 16 0.72 -11.84 1.85
CA GLN A 16 1.27 -10.53 1.51
C GLN A 16 0.85 -9.43 2.48
N ALA A 17 -0.17 -9.64 3.33
CA ALA A 17 -0.65 -8.64 4.27
C ALA A 17 0.46 -8.15 5.23
N GLY A 18 1.32 -9.05 5.71
CA GLY A 18 2.47 -8.70 6.55
C GLY A 18 3.61 -7.98 5.82
N ALA A 19 3.52 -7.81 4.50
CA ALA A 19 4.57 -7.19 3.69
C ALA A 19 4.56 -5.65 3.79
N ILE A 20 3.40 -5.04 4.07
CA ILE A 20 3.28 -3.59 4.23
C ILE A 20 3.67 -3.20 5.66
N ALA A 21 4.78 -2.48 5.79
CA ALA A 21 5.23 -1.92 7.05
C ALA A 21 4.51 -0.59 7.39
N ALA A 22 4.24 0.22 6.37
CA ALA A 22 3.47 1.45 6.51
C ALA A 22 2.86 1.85 5.17
N ALA A 23 1.81 2.68 5.24
CA ALA A 23 1.21 3.29 4.07
C ALA A 23 0.76 4.71 4.40
N ASN A 24 0.88 5.61 3.42
CA ASN A 24 0.40 6.98 3.56
C ASN A 24 0.01 7.54 2.19
N ILE A 25 -0.91 8.49 2.17
CA ILE A 25 -1.32 9.19 0.95
C ILE A 25 -0.76 10.59 1.02
N ARG A 26 -0.02 10.98 0.00
CA ARG A 26 0.55 12.32 -0.12
C ARG A 26 -0.41 13.26 -0.81
N GLU A 27 -0.12 14.56 -0.72
CA GLU A 27 -0.81 15.57 -1.50
C GLU A 27 -0.79 15.22 -3.00
N GLY A 28 -1.94 15.37 -3.66
CA GLY A 28 -2.12 14.97 -5.06
C GLY A 28 -2.52 13.50 -5.28
N GLY A 29 -2.76 12.75 -4.20
CA GLY A 29 -3.31 11.40 -4.28
C GLY A 29 -2.29 10.30 -4.57
N GLU A 30 -1.01 10.54 -4.31
CA GLU A 30 0.02 9.48 -4.38
C GLU A 30 -0.07 8.60 -3.13
N LEU A 31 -0.51 7.35 -3.30
CA LEU A 31 -0.42 6.32 -2.28
C LEU A 31 1.02 5.78 -2.20
N VAL A 32 1.70 6.03 -1.10
CA VAL A 32 3.04 5.49 -0.83
C VAL A 32 2.94 4.30 0.11
N VAL A 33 3.36 3.14 -0.38
CA VAL A 33 3.40 1.88 0.37
C VAL A 33 4.86 1.56 0.69
N LEU A 34 5.15 1.38 1.99
CA LEU A 34 6.46 0.95 2.48
C LEU A 34 6.43 -0.55 2.72
N ALA A 35 7.21 -1.28 1.93
CA ALA A 35 7.42 -2.70 2.06
C ALA A 35 8.53 -2.99 3.07
N SER A 36 8.41 -4.12 3.79
CA SER A 36 9.40 -4.58 4.76
C SER A 36 10.72 -5.09 4.14
N SER A 37 10.73 -5.41 2.84
CA SER A 37 11.95 -5.83 2.13
C SER A 37 11.89 -5.53 0.62
N PRO A 38 13.03 -5.55 -0.09
CA PRO A 38 13.05 -5.40 -1.55
C PRO A 38 12.26 -6.47 -2.29
N ALA A 39 12.27 -7.72 -1.80
CA ALA A 39 11.50 -8.82 -2.38
C ALA A 39 10.00 -8.55 -2.27
N TRP A 40 9.55 -8.07 -1.10
CA TRP A 40 8.17 -7.66 -0.90
C TRP A 40 7.79 -6.44 -1.73
N ALA A 41 8.68 -5.45 -1.87
CA ALA A 41 8.42 -4.31 -2.73
C ALA A 41 8.24 -4.73 -4.19
N ALA A 42 9.02 -5.70 -4.69
CA ALA A 42 8.83 -6.22 -6.04
C ALA A 42 7.47 -6.90 -6.21
N ARG A 43 7.03 -7.67 -5.21
CA ARG A 43 5.73 -8.35 -5.24
C ARG A 43 4.55 -7.39 -5.15
N LEU A 44 4.59 -6.44 -4.21
CA LEU A 44 3.55 -5.42 -4.02
C LEU A 44 3.38 -4.49 -5.23
N ARG A 45 4.39 -4.36 -6.10
CA ARG A 45 4.26 -3.60 -7.37
C ARG A 45 3.28 -4.24 -8.35
N PHE A 46 3.01 -5.53 -8.24
CA PHE A 46 1.98 -6.21 -9.02
C PHE A 46 0.57 -6.02 -8.41
N GLU A 47 0.49 -5.57 -7.16
CA GLU A 47 -0.76 -5.40 -6.42
C GLU A 47 -1.17 -3.92 -6.32
N THR A 48 -0.56 -3.03 -7.11
CA THR A 48 -0.80 -1.58 -7.04
C THR A 48 -2.24 -1.21 -7.37
N GLU A 49 -2.84 -1.84 -8.36
CA GLU A 49 -4.25 -1.63 -8.73
C GLU A 49 -5.20 -2.01 -7.57
N PRO A 50 -5.15 -3.24 -7.00
CA PRO A 50 -5.91 -3.59 -5.80
C PRO A 50 -5.74 -2.62 -4.62
N LEU A 51 -4.52 -2.12 -4.40
CA LEU A 51 -4.23 -1.17 -3.32
C LEU A 51 -4.88 0.19 -3.55
N ILE A 52 -4.87 0.69 -4.79
CA ILE A 52 -5.54 1.94 -5.17
C ILE A 52 -7.06 1.78 -5.02
N ASP A 53 -7.63 0.69 -5.52
CA ASP A 53 -9.07 0.45 -5.44
C ASP A 53 -9.56 0.32 -4.00
N ALA A 54 -8.81 -0.38 -3.15
CA ALA A 54 -9.11 -0.47 -1.73
C ALA A 54 -9.05 0.90 -1.03
N ALA A 55 -8.04 1.72 -1.33
CA ALA A 55 -7.96 3.06 -0.77
C ALA A 55 -9.16 3.93 -1.21
N ARG A 56 -9.54 3.87 -2.50
CA ARG A 56 -10.69 4.60 -3.07
C ARG A 56 -12.02 4.15 -2.51
N ALA A 57 -12.22 2.85 -2.33
CA ALA A 57 -13.44 2.29 -1.74
C ALA A 57 -13.72 2.82 -0.32
N HIS A 58 -12.67 3.26 0.37
CA HIS A 58 -12.74 3.88 1.69
C HIS A 58 -12.69 5.42 1.66
N GLY A 59 -12.98 6.03 0.51
CA GLY A 59 -13.14 7.48 0.36
C GLY A 59 -11.83 8.25 0.22
N ASN A 60 -10.70 7.56 0.00
CA ASN A 60 -9.43 8.24 -0.24
C ASN A 60 -9.27 8.59 -1.72
N ASP A 61 -8.90 9.84 -2.01
CA ASP A 61 -8.59 10.28 -3.38
C ASP A 61 -7.16 9.87 -3.75
N VAL A 62 -7.02 8.64 -4.26
CA VAL A 62 -5.74 8.08 -4.72
C VAL A 62 -5.71 8.03 -6.24
N THR A 63 -4.67 8.56 -6.86
CA THR A 63 -4.47 8.61 -8.31
C THR A 63 -3.34 7.70 -8.79
N SER A 64 -2.37 7.42 -7.92
CA SER A 64 -1.19 6.62 -8.22
C SER A 64 -0.70 5.88 -6.98
N CYS A 65 0.06 4.79 -7.18
CA CYS A 65 0.64 4.02 -6.08
C CYS A 65 2.14 3.80 -6.31
N THR A 66 2.94 4.23 -5.34
CA THR A 66 4.39 4.09 -5.32
C THR A 66 4.81 3.12 -4.20
N VAL A 67 5.44 2.02 -4.59
CA VAL A 67 5.98 1.04 -3.63
C VAL A 67 7.46 1.30 -3.38
N ARG A 68 7.80 1.57 -2.12
CA ARG A 68 9.16 1.79 -1.63
C ARG A 68 9.51 0.74 -0.59
N VAL A 69 10.81 0.53 -0.36
CA VAL A 69 11.29 -0.31 0.75
C VAL A 69 11.52 0.59 1.95
N LEU A 70 11.08 0.17 3.13
CA LEU A 70 11.46 0.81 4.38
C LEU A 70 13.00 0.70 4.51
N ARG A 71 13.69 1.83 4.45
CA ARG A 71 15.11 1.88 4.78
C ARG A 71 15.21 2.17 6.28
N ASP A 72 16.01 1.37 6.97
CA ASP A 72 16.49 1.70 8.32
C ASP A 72 17.30 3.00 8.28
#